data_AF-A0A1G6GDI1-F1
#
_entry.id   AF-A0A1G6GDI1-F1
#
_cell.length_a   1.000
_cell.length_b   1.000
_cell.length_c   1.000
_cell.angle_alpha   90.00
_cell.angle_beta   90.00
_cell.angle_gamma   90.00
#
_symmetry.space_group_name_H-M   'P 1'
#
loop_
_entity.id
_entity.type
_entity.pdbx_description
1 polymer ?
#
loop_
_entity_poly.entity_id
_entity_poly.type
_entity_poly.pdbx_seq_one_letter_code
_entity_poly.pdbx_strand_id
1 'polypeptide(L)'
;MSGRYVRIGPVTITAAADGSSLGNPGPAGWAWYVDDDCWASGGWPVGTNNMGELMAVLDLLRQTAHVDEPLHVLCDSQYAINVVSKWSKGWKKKGWKKADGKPVLNVDLVKDLDAAMQGRTVTFEWVRGHNGHEMNEAADLRARAAATAYQRHQDPDPGPGFPGAGTGGGPLPSFADLGGGPEVEGTDPADDYLQPELFSDEPAGPELDLPDVDQVVELERWLHGADPSEDTSEWASLLHSGWFRVRADGTLHHRADVLSGVLSPDRCDLDVIEARRVRPDEVLLLTRGVAGDGTPQTTLRTTLWVREGAQWQQRFEQVTAEA
;
A
#
# COMPACT_ATOMS: atom_id res chain seq x y z
N MET A 1 7.59 48.08 -26.59
CA MET A 1 8.17 46.72 -26.55
C MET A 1 8.28 46.33 -25.08
N SER A 2 7.48 45.37 -24.61
CA SER A 2 7.70 44.68 -23.34
C SER A 2 7.16 43.27 -23.51
N GLY A 3 8.03 42.30 -23.28
CA GLY A 3 7.94 40.94 -23.81
C GLY A 3 6.77 40.13 -23.29
N ARG A 4 6.09 39.45 -24.23
CA ARG A 4 5.27 38.27 -23.92
C ARG A 4 6.21 37.16 -23.46
N TYR A 5 6.19 36.82 -22.17
CA TYR A 5 6.69 35.52 -21.75
C TYR A 5 5.76 34.46 -22.33
N VAL A 6 6.20 33.81 -23.41
CA VAL A 6 5.56 32.60 -23.90
C VAL A 6 5.91 31.52 -22.87
N ARG A 7 4.89 30.97 -22.21
CA ARG A 7 5.04 29.81 -21.31
C ARG A 7 5.29 28.60 -22.22
N ILE A 8 6.56 28.33 -22.53
CA ILE A 8 6.97 27.23 -23.42
C ILE A 8 7.19 25.98 -22.56
N GLY A 9 6.16 25.16 -22.45
CA GLY A 9 6.18 23.85 -21.81
C GLY A 9 4.78 23.44 -21.35
N PRO A 10 4.37 22.17 -21.47
CA PRO A 10 3.11 21.72 -20.88
C PRO A 10 3.19 21.91 -19.36
N VAL A 11 2.13 22.46 -18.77
CA VAL A 11 2.01 22.55 -17.30
C VAL A 11 1.71 21.14 -16.82
N THR A 12 2.61 20.53 -16.03
CA THR A 12 2.33 19.25 -15.38
C THR A 12 1.21 19.45 -14.36
N ILE A 13 0.19 18.60 -14.40
CA ILE A 13 -0.86 18.54 -13.38
C ILE A 13 -0.32 17.66 -12.24
N THR A 14 -0.17 18.25 -11.06
CA THR A 14 0.18 17.51 -9.83
C THR A 14 -1.07 17.23 -9.03
N ALA A 15 -1.29 15.97 -8.65
CA ALA A 15 -2.43 15.56 -7.84
C ALA A 15 -1.99 14.53 -6.79
N ALA A 16 -2.63 14.51 -5.63
CA ALA A 16 -2.56 13.40 -4.69
C ALA A 16 -3.74 12.45 -4.89
N ALA A 17 -3.57 11.16 -4.63
CA ALA A 17 -4.61 10.15 -4.72
C ALA A 17 -4.50 9.18 -3.54
N ASP A 18 -5.62 8.94 -2.86
CA ASP A 18 -5.67 8.12 -1.65
C ASP A 18 -7.01 7.35 -1.52
N GLY A 19 -6.99 6.26 -0.75
CA GLY A 19 -8.11 5.42 -0.41
C GLY A 19 -8.20 5.17 1.10
N SER A 20 -9.43 5.05 1.61
CA SER A 20 -9.68 4.80 3.03
C SER A 20 -10.76 3.74 3.20
N SER A 21 -10.61 2.84 4.17
CA SER A 21 -11.68 1.90 4.55
C SER A 21 -11.90 1.84 6.06
N LEU A 22 -13.16 1.94 6.50
CA LEU A 22 -13.57 1.81 7.90
C LEU A 22 -13.82 0.33 8.24
N GLY A 23 -12.73 -0.42 8.41
CA GLY A 23 -12.72 -1.88 8.38
C GLY A 23 -12.44 -2.39 6.96
N ASN A 24 -11.73 -3.52 6.84
CA ASN A 24 -11.22 -4.02 5.56
C ASN A 24 -11.53 -5.53 5.39
N PRO A 25 -12.63 -5.93 4.73
CA PRO A 25 -13.59 -5.07 4.02
C PRO A 25 -14.57 -4.33 4.94
N GLY A 26 -15.04 -3.16 4.49
CA GLY A 26 -15.96 -2.26 5.21
C GLY A 26 -16.35 -1.05 4.35
N PRO A 27 -17.10 -0.05 4.88
CA PRO A 27 -17.35 1.19 4.17
C PRO A 27 -16.05 1.81 3.69
N ALA A 28 -15.93 2.05 2.39
CA ALA A 28 -14.69 2.45 1.74
C ALA A 28 -14.90 3.71 0.92
N GLY A 29 -13.86 4.53 0.84
CA GLY A 29 -13.85 5.79 0.11
C GLY A 29 -12.54 5.97 -0.64
N TRP A 30 -12.58 6.85 -1.63
CA TRP A 30 -11.44 7.24 -2.45
C TRP A 30 -11.51 8.74 -2.70
N ALA A 31 -10.36 9.36 -2.90
CA ALA A 31 -10.29 10.74 -3.33
C ALA A 31 -9.00 11.03 -4.10
N TRP A 32 -9.08 11.98 -5.02
CA TRP A 32 -7.90 12.65 -5.55
C TRP A 32 -8.03 14.15 -5.35
N TYR A 33 -6.89 14.83 -5.24
CA TYR A 33 -6.81 16.24 -4.87
C TYR A 33 -5.71 16.96 -5.65
N VAL A 34 -6.07 18.05 -6.34
CA VAL A 34 -5.12 19.02 -6.93
C VAL A 34 -5.08 20.27 -6.05
N ASP A 35 -6.25 20.84 -5.78
CA ASP A 35 -6.47 21.97 -4.88
C ASP A 35 -7.93 21.97 -4.38
N ASP A 36 -8.31 22.93 -3.53
CA ASP A 36 -9.65 23.00 -2.94
C ASP A 36 -10.79 23.23 -3.94
N ASP A 37 -10.48 23.75 -5.14
CA ASP A 37 -11.43 23.96 -6.23
C ASP A 37 -11.39 22.81 -7.27
N CYS A 38 -10.43 21.87 -7.14
CA CYS A 38 -10.17 20.80 -8.08
C CYS A 38 -9.82 19.50 -7.34
N TRP A 39 -10.86 18.78 -6.95
CA TRP A 39 -10.77 17.46 -6.29
C TRP A 39 -12.04 16.66 -6.57
N ALA A 40 -11.98 15.34 -6.40
CA ALA A 40 -13.17 14.51 -6.38
C ALA A 40 -13.05 13.39 -5.36
N SER A 41 -14.19 12.92 -4.87
CA SER A 41 -14.26 11.79 -3.96
C SER A 41 -15.47 10.90 -4.22
N GLY A 42 -15.41 9.68 -3.72
CA GLY A 42 -16.49 8.72 -3.82
C GLY A 42 -16.20 7.49 -2.97
N GLY A 43 -16.95 6.42 -3.17
CA GLY A 43 -16.73 5.20 -2.38
C GLY A 43 -17.83 4.17 -2.56
N TRP A 44 -17.87 3.21 -1.64
CA TRP A 44 -18.85 2.14 -1.58
C TRP A 44 -19.28 1.83 -0.14
N PRO A 45 -20.52 1.34 0.08
CA PRO A 45 -20.95 0.81 1.37
C PRO A 45 -20.07 -0.33 1.90
N VAL A 46 -19.49 -1.13 0.99
CA VAL A 46 -18.56 -2.22 1.30
C VAL A 46 -17.47 -2.25 0.22
N GLY A 47 -16.22 -2.13 0.63
CA GLY A 47 -15.02 -2.19 -0.20
C GLY A 47 -13.77 -2.40 0.64
N THR A 48 -12.60 -2.29 0.02
CA THR A 48 -11.29 -2.43 0.67
C THR A 48 -10.46 -1.17 0.47
N ASN A 49 -9.41 -0.96 1.26
CA ASN A 49 -8.48 0.16 1.07
C ASN A 49 -7.89 0.16 -0.36
N ASN A 50 -7.40 -1.01 -0.80
CA ASN A 50 -6.82 -1.22 -2.13
C ASN A 50 -7.78 -0.85 -3.28
N MET A 51 -9.09 -1.06 -3.11
CA MET A 51 -10.07 -0.61 -4.11
C MET A 51 -10.16 0.91 -4.17
N GLY A 52 -10.15 1.57 -2.99
CA GLY A 52 -10.17 3.01 -2.89
C GLY A 52 -8.94 3.66 -3.53
N GLU A 53 -7.76 3.16 -3.20
CA GLU A 53 -6.48 3.64 -3.74
C GLU A 53 -6.43 3.53 -5.28
N LEU A 54 -6.83 2.38 -5.84
CA LEU A 54 -6.88 2.18 -7.29
C LEU A 54 -7.91 3.09 -7.97
N MET A 55 -9.08 3.27 -7.35
CA MET A 55 -10.15 4.07 -7.90
C MET A 55 -9.83 5.56 -7.88
N ALA A 56 -9.15 6.07 -6.86
CA ALA A 56 -8.68 7.45 -6.82
C ALA A 56 -7.82 7.80 -8.05
N VAL A 57 -6.87 6.92 -8.38
CA VAL A 57 -6.02 7.08 -9.57
C VAL A 57 -6.85 6.93 -10.85
N LEU A 58 -7.72 5.93 -10.93
CA LEU A 58 -8.57 5.70 -12.10
C LEU A 58 -9.49 6.89 -12.40
N ASP A 59 -10.13 7.44 -11.37
CA ASP A 59 -11.03 8.57 -11.52
C ASP A 59 -10.28 9.82 -11.96
N LEU A 60 -9.12 10.12 -11.34
CA LEU A 60 -8.24 11.20 -11.79
C LEU A 60 -7.88 11.06 -13.26
N LEU A 61 -7.51 9.85 -13.70
CA LEU A 61 -7.18 9.60 -15.11
C LEU A 61 -8.38 9.82 -16.04
N ARG A 62 -9.58 9.45 -15.61
CA ARG A 62 -10.82 9.66 -16.39
C ARG A 62 -11.18 11.13 -16.48
N GLN A 63 -11.13 11.85 -15.36
CA GLN A 63 -11.49 13.26 -15.29
C GLN A 63 -10.49 14.18 -16.02
N THR A 64 -9.27 13.72 -16.25
CA THR A 64 -8.25 14.45 -17.01
C THR A 64 -8.06 13.91 -18.43
N ALA A 65 -8.95 13.04 -18.92
CA ALA A 65 -8.77 12.41 -20.23
C ALA A 65 -8.91 13.38 -21.42
N HIS A 66 -9.53 14.54 -21.23
CA HIS A 66 -9.69 15.58 -22.27
C HIS A 66 -8.50 16.55 -22.37
N VAL A 67 -7.48 16.37 -21.53
CA VAL A 67 -6.28 17.22 -21.48
C VAL A 67 -5.02 16.38 -21.77
N ASP A 68 -4.03 16.99 -22.44
CA ASP A 68 -2.79 16.32 -22.88
C ASP A 68 -1.62 16.55 -21.90
N GLU A 69 -1.84 17.38 -20.89
CA GLU A 69 -0.88 17.71 -19.85
C GLU A 69 -0.39 16.46 -19.11
N PRO A 70 0.93 16.33 -18.88
CA PRO A 70 1.48 15.25 -18.05
C PRO A 70 0.88 15.27 -16.64
N LEU A 71 0.66 14.09 -16.07
CA LEU A 71 0.25 13.92 -14.68
C LEU A 71 1.44 13.52 -13.81
N HIS A 72 1.51 14.12 -12.63
CA HIS A 72 2.37 13.72 -11.55
C HIS A 72 1.51 13.39 -10.33
N VAL A 73 1.43 12.10 -9.99
CA VAL A 73 0.52 11.58 -8.97
C VAL A 73 1.31 11.24 -7.71
N LEU A 74 0.97 11.90 -6.62
CA LEU A 74 1.44 11.61 -5.27
C LEU A 74 0.51 10.55 -4.67
N CYS A 75 1.07 9.47 -4.14
CA CYS A 75 0.28 8.40 -3.54
C CYS A 75 1.11 7.71 -2.46
N ASP A 76 0.49 7.39 -1.33
CA ASP A 76 1.12 6.58 -0.28
C ASP A 76 0.90 5.07 -0.48
N SER A 77 -0.03 4.69 -1.36
CA SER A 77 -0.22 3.30 -1.80
C SER A 77 0.85 2.82 -2.77
N GLN A 78 1.80 2.06 -2.23
CA GLN A 78 2.71 1.28 -3.06
C GLN A 78 1.97 0.21 -3.88
N TYR A 79 0.82 -0.30 -3.42
CA TYR A 79 0.01 -1.26 -4.17
C TYR A 79 -0.48 -0.63 -5.48
N ALA A 80 -1.14 0.53 -5.40
CA ALA A 80 -1.63 1.25 -6.58
C ALA A 80 -0.48 1.60 -7.54
N ILE A 81 0.62 2.14 -7.03
CA ILE A 81 1.83 2.45 -7.81
C ILE A 81 2.37 1.20 -8.52
N ASN A 82 2.47 0.05 -7.85
CA ASN A 82 3.02 -1.16 -8.45
C ASN A 82 2.07 -1.78 -9.48
N VAL A 83 0.75 -1.72 -9.26
CA VAL A 83 -0.26 -2.15 -10.25
C VAL A 83 -0.06 -1.41 -11.56
N VAL A 84 0.05 -0.07 -11.53
CA VAL A 84 0.19 0.75 -12.74
C VAL A 84 1.57 0.67 -13.38
N SER A 85 2.63 0.66 -12.57
CA SER A 85 4.00 0.80 -13.07
C SER A 85 4.66 -0.53 -13.48
N LYS A 86 4.35 -1.63 -12.76
CA LYS A 86 5.07 -2.91 -12.88
C LYS A 86 4.16 -4.06 -13.31
N TRP A 87 3.04 -4.27 -12.61
CA TRP A 87 2.33 -5.55 -12.68
C TRP A 87 1.33 -5.68 -13.83
N SER A 88 0.61 -4.61 -14.17
CA SER A 88 -0.42 -4.58 -15.23
C SER A 88 0.08 -5.20 -16.55
N LYS A 89 1.30 -4.86 -16.98
CA LYS A 89 1.94 -5.39 -18.20
C LYS A 89 2.08 -6.91 -18.17
N GLY A 90 2.48 -7.48 -17.03
CA GLY A 90 2.64 -8.91 -16.85
C GLY A 90 1.30 -9.64 -16.80
N TRP A 91 0.34 -9.11 -16.04
CA TRP A 91 -1.00 -9.68 -15.93
C TRP A 91 -1.76 -9.64 -17.26
N LYS A 92 -1.67 -8.54 -18.01
CA LYS A 92 -2.27 -8.41 -19.34
C LYS A 92 -1.79 -9.51 -20.30
N LYS A 93 -0.48 -9.81 -20.30
CA LYS A 93 0.09 -10.92 -21.10
C LYS A 93 -0.45 -12.29 -20.68
N LYS A 94 -0.78 -12.46 -19.39
CA LYS A 94 -1.35 -13.69 -18.82
C LYS A 94 -2.89 -13.70 -18.82
N GLY A 95 -3.54 -12.79 -19.56
CA GLY A 95 -4.99 -12.73 -19.64
C GLY A 95 -5.67 -12.29 -18.33
N TRP A 96 -5.00 -11.42 -17.56
CA TRP A 96 -5.42 -10.90 -16.26
C TRP A 96 -5.59 -11.98 -15.18
N LYS A 97 -4.76 -13.01 -15.27
CA LYS A 97 -4.69 -14.11 -14.32
C LYS A 97 -3.35 -14.12 -13.61
N LYS A 98 -3.40 -14.61 -12.38
CA LYS A 98 -2.26 -14.93 -11.54
C LYS A 98 -1.63 -16.25 -11.97
N ALA A 99 -0.50 -16.62 -11.38
CA ALA A 99 0.23 -17.85 -11.70
C ALA A 99 -0.61 -19.11 -11.43
N ASP A 100 -1.48 -19.07 -10.42
CA ASP A 100 -2.46 -20.09 -10.05
C ASP A 100 -3.67 -20.18 -11.01
N GLY A 101 -3.73 -19.33 -12.04
CA GLY A 101 -4.84 -19.27 -12.98
C GLY A 101 -6.08 -18.51 -12.49
N LYS A 102 -6.11 -18.06 -11.23
CA LYS A 102 -7.18 -17.22 -10.71
C LYS A 102 -7.09 -15.80 -11.24
N PRO A 103 -8.22 -15.07 -11.34
CA PRO A 103 -8.20 -13.65 -11.66
C PRO A 103 -7.35 -12.86 -10.66
N VAL A 104 -6.70 -11.81 -11.14
CA VAL A 104 -6.05 -10.82 -10.27
C VAL A 104 -7.11 -10.15 -9.38
N LEU A 105 -6.77 -9.83 -8.13
CA LEU A 105 -7.69 -9.08 -7.27
C LEU A 105 -8.00 -7.72 -7.90
N ASN A 106 -9.25 -7.25 -7.81
CA ASN A 106 -9.71 -5.99 -8.41
C ASN A 106 -9.50 -5.93 -9.94
N VAL A 107 -9.51 -7.08 -10.62
CA VAL A 107 -9.14 -7.19 -12.05
C VAL A 107 -9.84 -6.17 -12.95
N ASP A 108 -11.10 -5.84 -12.68
CA ASP A 108 -11.85 -4.90 -13.52
C ASP A 108 -11.38 -3.46 -13.30
N LEU A 109 -11.11 -3.04 -12.06
CA LEU A 109 -10.45 -1.75 -11.78
C LEU A 109 -9.06 -1.69 -12.43
N VAL A 110 -8.28 -2.77 -12.36
CA VAL A 110 -6.95 -2.84 -12.94
C VAL A 110 -6.98 -2.74 -14.48
N LYS A 111 -7.95 -3.39 -15.13
CA LYS A 111 -8.14 -3.29 -16.59
C LYS A 111 -8.53 -1.87 -17.01
N ASP A 112 -9.45 -1.25 -16.27
CA ASP A 112 -9.89 0.11 -16.52
C ASP A 112 -8.73 1.11 -16.35
N LEU A 113 -7.90 0.89 -15.33
CA LEU A 113 -6.70 1.68 -15.05
C LEU A 113 -5.65 1.52 -16.16
N ASP A 114 -5.37 0.28 -16.59
CA ASP A 114 -4.49 0.02 -17.74
C ASP A 114 -5.00 0.68 -19.02
N ALA A 115 -6.32 0.69 -19.25
CA ALA A 115 -6.92 1.37 -20.40
C ALA A 115 -6.77 2.90 -20.29
N ALA A 116 -7.05 3.49 -19.13
CA ALA A 116 -6.97 4.93 -18.90
C ALA A 116 -5.54 5.49 -18.96
N MET A 117 -4.53 4.65 -18.71
CA MET A 117 -3.11 5.01 -18.81
C MET A 117 -2.58 5.04 -20.26
N GLN A 118 -3.28 4.44 -21.22
CA GLN A 118 -2.77 4.33 -22.60
C GLN A 118 -2.65 5.70 -23.26
N GLY A 119 -1.47 5.99 -23.81
CA GLY A 119 -1.19 7.24 -24.52
C GLY A 119 -0.95 8.46 -23.62
N ARG A 120 -0.95 8.29 -22.29
CA ARG A 120 -0.76 9.38 -21.33
C ARG A 120 0.65 9.38 -20.74
N THR A 121 1.15 10.57 -20.42
CA THR A 121 2.40 10.73 -19.65
C THR A 121 2.04 10.88 -18.17
N VAL A 122 2.20 9.80 -17.40
CA VAL A 122 1.86 9.78 -15.98
C VAL A 122 3.08 9.30 -15.20
N THR A 123 3.45 10.06 -14.18
CA THR A 123 4.52 9.74 -13.24
C THR A 123 3.94 9.60 -11.84
N PHE A 124 4.54 8.74 -11.03
CA PHE A 124 4.13 8.52 -9.65
C PHE A 124 5.29 8.87 -8.73
N GLU A 125 4.97 9.55 -7.63
CA GLU A 125 5.86 9.75 -6.49
C GLU A 125 5.21 9.11 -5.28
N TRP A 126 5.94 8.19 -4.66
CA TRP A 126 5.52 7.63 -3.40
C TRP A 126 5.77 8.64 -2.28
N VAL A 127 4.73 8.97 -1.54
CA VAL A 127 4.81 9.82 -0.36
C VAL A 127 4.47 9.00 0.88
N ARG A 128 5.03 9.37 2.03
CA ARG A 128 4.65 8.72 3.28
C ARG A 128 3.29 9.26 3.74
N GLY A 129 2.33 8.37 3.99
CA GLY A 129 1.03 8.73 4.57
C GLY A 129 1.18 9.37 5.96
N HIS A 130 0.25 10.26 6.31
CA HIS A 130 0.16 10.93 7.63
C HIS A 130 1.45 11.59 8.15
N ASN A 131 2.25 12.16 7.26
CA ASN A 131 3.55 12.76 7.60
C ASN A 131 3.66 14.26 7.23
N GLY A 132 2.55 15.00 7.19
CA GLY A 132 2.55 16.44 6.90
C GLY A 132 2.61 16.80 5.42
N HIS A 133 2.40 15.85 4.50
CA HIS A 133 2.32 16.17 3.07
C HIS A 133 0.93 16.72 2.73
N GLU A 134 0.78 18.04 2.70
CA GLU A 134 -0.50 18.75 2.61
C GLU A 134 -1.47 18.19 1.55
N MET A 135 -1.00 17.91 0.32
CA MET A 135 -1.86 17.36 -0.73
C MET A 135 -2.35 15.93 -0.44
N ASN A 136 -1.50 15.08 0.16
CA ASN A 136 -1.87 13.70 0.50
C ASN A 136 -2.84 13.68 1.66
N GLU A 137 -2.60 14.51 2.69
CA GLU A 137 -3.53 14.67 3.81
C GLU A 137 -4.89 15.22 3.36
N ALA A 138 -4.90 16.13 2.37
CA ALA A 138 -6.12 16.62 1.77
C ALA A 138 -6.91 15.53 1.02
N ALA A 139 -6.21 14.57 0.38
CA ALA A 139 -6.82 13.41 -0.26
C ALA A 139 -7.32 12.38 0.78
N ASP A 140 -6.50 12.01 1.78
CA ASP A 140 -6.88 11.10 2.88
C ASP A 140 -8.14 11.59 3.59
N LEU A 141 -8.18 12.87 3.97
CA LEU A 141 -9.32 13.46 4.65
C LEU A 141 -10.62 13.30 3.85
N ARG A 142 -10.55 13.48 2.52
CA ARG A 142 -11.70 13.37 1.62
C ARG A 142 -12.10 11.91 1.40
N ALA A 143 -11.13 11.01 1.23
CA ALA A 143 -11.38 9.57 1.11
C ALA A 143 -12.05 9.01 2.37
N ARG A 144 -11.53 9.37 3.56
CA ARG A 144 -12.10 9.00 4.85
C ARG A 144 -13.48 9.62 5.08
N ALA A 145 -13.70 10.87 4.66
CA ALA A 145 -15.02 11.49 4.72
C ALA A 145 -16.05 10.74 3.86
N ALA A 146 -15.67 10.30 2.66
CA ALA A 146 -16.53 9.50 1.80
C ALA A 146 -16.85 8.12 2.41
N ALA A 147 -15.85 7.42 2.97
CA ALA A 147 -16.06 6.16 3.69
C ALA A 147 -17.01 6.34 4.90
N THR A 148 -16.86 7.45 5.63
CA THR A 148 -17.72 7.80 6.78
C THR A 148 -19.15 8.11 6.36
N ALA A 149 -19.36 8.77 5.21
CA ALA A 149 -20.71 9.01 4.67
C ALA A 149 -21.43 7.68 4.42
N TYR A 150 -20.75 6.71 3.81
CA TYR A 150 -21.30 5.37 3.60
C TYR A 150 -21.58 4.61 4.90
N GLN A 151 -20.70 4.69 5.90
CA GLN A 151 -20.96 4.13 7.23
C GLN A 151 -22.24 4.70 7.86
N ARG A 152 -22.57 5.96 7.55
CA ARG A 152 -23.78 6.66 8.01
C ARG A 152 -24.97 6.53 7.05
N HIS A 153 -24.86 5.70 6.01
CA HIS A 153 -25.87 5.54 4.96
C HIS A 153 -26.25 6.87 4.27
N GLN A 154 -25.24 7.70 3.98
CA GLN A 154 -25.36 8.98 3.29
C GLN A 154 -24.53 8.94 2.00
N ASP A 155 -24.93 9.76 1.03
CA ASP A 155 -24.14 9.97 -0.18
C ASP A 155 -22.90 10.84 0.14
N PRO A 156 -21.70 10.44 -0.31
CA PRO A 156 -20.49 11.25 -0.13
C PRO A 156 -20.53 12.51 -0.98
N ASP A 157 -19.79 13.54 -0.58
CA ASP A 157 -19.58 14.74 -1.41
C ASP A 157 -18.69 14.37 -2.61
N PRO A 158 -19.19 14.45 -3.86
CA PRO A 158 -18.40 14.09 -5.02
C PRO A 158 -17.25 15.07 -5.30
N GLY A 159 -17.27 16.27 -4.69
CA GLY A 159 -16.34 17.34 -5.00
C GLY A 159 -16.64 18.08 -6.31
N PRO A 160 -15.89 19.15 -6.61
CA PRO A 160 -16.07 19.96 -7.82
C PRO A 160 -15.65 19.25 -9.12
N GLY A 161 -14.82 18.20 -9.03
CA GLY A 161 -14.25 17.51 -10.18
C GLY A 161 -13.17 18.32 -10.90
N PHE A 162 -12.65 17.78 -12.01
CA PHE A 162 -11.64 18.45 -12.80
C PHE A 162 -12.28 19.43 -13.80
N PRO A 163 -11.78 20.68 -13.94
CA PRO A 163 -12.35 21.65 -14.86
C PRO A 163 -12.47 21.15 -16.30
N GLY A 164 -13.68 21.25 -16.87
CA GLY A 164 -13.95 20.84 -18.24
C GLY A 164 -14.16 19.34 -18.45
N ALA A 165 -14.04 18.52 -17.40
CA ALA A 165 -14.58 17.17 -17.42
C ALA A 165 -16.10 17.30 -17.57
N GLY A 166 -16.70 16.63 -18.57
CA GLY A 166 -18.15 16.49 -18.61
C GLY A 166 -18.65 15.85 -17.32
N THR A 167 -19.92 16.02 -16.95
CA THR A 167 -20.56 15.43 -15.74
C THR A 167 -20.63 13.89 -15.75
N GLY A 168 -19.72 13.22 -16.46
CA GLY A 168 -19.66 11.79 -16.70
C GLY A 168 -18.64 11.10 -15.80
N GLY A 169 -18.88 11.13 -14.49
CA GLY A 169 -18.51 9.97 -13.67
C GLY A 169 -19.40 8.82 -14.13
N GLY A 170 -18.87 7.93 -14.99
CA GLY A 170 -19.58 6.71 -15.35
C GLY A 170 -20.00 5.95 -14.07
N PRO A 171 -21.09 5.16 -14.11
CA PRO A 171 -21.58 4.48 -12.92
C PRO A 171 -20.43 3.72 -12.25
N LEU A 172 -20.21 3.98 -10.96
CA LEU A 172 -19.27 3.22 -10.16
C LEU A 172 -19.64 1.73 -10.30
N PRO A 173 -18.68 0.83 -10.56
CA PRO A 173 -18.99 -0.59 -10.59
C PRO A 173 -19.60 -0.98 -9.24
N SER A 174 -20.75 -1.63 -9.27
CA SER A 174 -21.36 -2.16 -8.05
C SER A 174 -20.58 -3.39 -7.61
N PHE A 175 -20.61 -3.71 -6.31
CA PHE A 175 -19.99 -4.91 -5.76
C PHE A 175 -20.47 -6.20 -6.47
N ALA A 176 -21.69 -6.19 -7.04
CA ALA A 176 -22.24 -7.29 -7.82
C ALA A 176 -21.57 -7.46 -9.19
N ASP A 177 -21.07 -6.37 -9.80
CA ASP A 177 -20.41 -6.38 -11.11
C ASP A 177 -18.95 -6.84 -11.02
N LEU A 178 -18.34 -6.79 -9.83
CA LEU A 178 -16.96 -7.21 -9.54
C LEU A 178 -16.83 -8.71 -9.17
N GLY A 179 -17.85 -9.52 -9.45
CA GLY A 179 -17.78 -10.98 -9.33
C GLY A 179 -18.31 -11.57 -8.02
N GLY A 180 -19.51 -11.17 -7.60
CA GLY A 180 -20.28 -11.92 -6.59
C GLY A 180 -20.78 -13.26 -7.13
N GLY A 181 -20.15 -14.37 -6.72
CA GLY A 181 -20.62 -15.76 -6.87
C GLY A 181 -20.65 -16.47 -5.51
N PRO A 182 -21.40 -17.58 -5.36
CA PRO A 182 -22.30 -17.85 -4.24
C PRO A 182 -21.60 -18.13 -2.91
N GLU A 183 -22.35 -17.94 -1.81
CA GLU A 183 -22.00 -18.34 -0.44
C GLU A 183 -21.29 -19.69 -0.41
N VAL A 184 -20.03 -19.68 0.01
CA VAL A 184 -19.29 -20.87 0.42
C VAL A 184 -19.09 -20.74 1.92
N GLU A 185 -19.80 -21.55 2.69
CA GLU A 185 -19.50 -21.76 4.11
C GLU A 185 -18.04 -22.22 4.24
N GLY A 186 -17.25 -21.44 4.98
CA GLY A 186 -16.09 -21.93 5.73
C GLY A 186 -14.93 -22.52 4.94
N THR A 187 -14.26 -21.71 4.12
CA THR A 187 -12.81 -21.85 3.83
C THR A 187 -12.23 -20.48 3.44
N ASP A 188 -11.12 -20.11 4.07
CA ASP A 188 -10.37 -18.86 3.84
C ASP A 188 -9.72 -18.88 2.43
N PRO A 189 -10.03 -17.93 1.52
CA PRO A 189 -9.58 -18.00 0.13
C PRO A 189 -8.14 -17.47 -0.10
N ALA A 190 -7.35 -17.25 0.96
CA ALA A 190 -5.95 -16.81 0.87
C ALA A 190 -4.96 -17.87 0.33
N ASP A 191 -5.35 -19.15 0.28
CA ASP A 191 -4.41 -20.26 0.12
C ASP A 191 -4.01 -20.66 -1.31
N ASP A 192 -4.53 -20.01 -2.35
CA ASP A 192 -4.41 -20.57 -3.71
C ASP A 192 -3.31 -19.94 -4.59
N TYR A 193 -2.45 -19.07 -4.05
CA TYR A 193 -1.44 -18.34 -4.83
C TYR A 193 -0.13 -19.12 -5.05
N LEU A 194 -0.17 -20.45 -5.10
CA LEU A 194 1.00 -21.29 -5.35
C LEU A 194 0.92 -21.96 -6.73
N GLN A 195 1.68 -21.47 -7.72
CA GLN A 195 2.26 -22.36 -8.75
C GLN A 195 3.71 -21.96 -9.11
N PRO A 196 4.71 -22.87 -8.93
CA PRO A 196 6.15 -22.58 -9.04
C PRO A 196 6.81 -22.80 -10.42
N GLU A 197 6.07 -23.08 -11.49
CA GLU A 197 6.64 -23.64 -12.73
C GLU A 197 6.58 -22.65 -13.90
N LEU A 198 7.51 -21.68 -13.99
CA LEU A 198 7.68 -20.91 -15.24
C LEU A 198 9.11 -20.48 -15.61
N PHE A 199 10.15 -20.99 -14.93
CA PHE A 199 11.53 -20.69 -15.31
C PHE A 199 12.44 -21.92 -15.20
N SER A 200 12.55 -22.66 -16.30
CA SER A 200 13.68 -23.56 -16.56
C SER A 200 14.36 -23.10 -17.85
N ASP A 201 15.41 -22.29 -17.71
CA ASP A 201 16.75 -22.47 -18.29
C ASP A 201 17.57 -21.17 -18.19
N GLU A 202 18.68 -21.26 -17.43
CA GLU A 202 19.70 -20.27 -17.04
C GLU A 202 20.72 -19.90 -18.16
N PRO A 203 21.75 -19.04 -17.95
CA PRO A 203 22.02 -18.06 -16.87
C PRO A 203 22.52 -16.67 -17.36
N ALA A 204 22.42 -15.65 -16.49
CA ALA A 204 23.47 -14.64 -16.24
C ALA A 204 23.04 -13.74 -15.07
N GLY A 205 23.71 -13.81 -13.91
CA GLY A 205 23.57 -12.81 -12.84
C GLY A 205 24.31 -11.50 -13.14
N PRO A 206 24.46 -10.55 -12.20
CA PRO A 206 23.82 -10.38 -10.89
C PRO A 206 23.19 -8.97 -10.71
N GLU A 207 21.93 -8.87 -10.29
CA GLU A 207 21.44 -7.82 -9.38
C GLU A 207 20.05 -8.27 -8.90
N LEU A 208 19.94 -8.62 -7.63
CA LEU A 208 18.69 -9.08 -7.04
C LEU A 208 17.76 -7.87 -6.92
N ASP A 209 16.71 -7.81 -7.73
CA ASP A 209 15.63 -6.82 -7.63
C ASP A 209 15.17 -6.72 -6.15
N LEU A 210 15.21 -5.50 -5.61
CA LEU A 210 15.04 -5.13 -4.19
C LEU A 210 13.59 -4.84 -3.68
N PRO A 211 12.47 -4.99 -4.42
CA PRO A 211 11.18 -4.43 -3.97
C PRO A 211 10.54 -5.12 -2.75
N ASP A 212 10.93 -6.36 -2.42
CA ASP A 212 10.40 -7.03 -1.22
C ASP A 212 11.22 -6.73 0.04
N VAL A 213 12.48 -6.28 -0.11
CA VAL A 213 13.36 -5.95 1.02
C VAL A 213 12.91 -4.63 1.65
N ASP A 214 12.56 -3.64 0.82
CA ASP A 214 12.02 -2.36 1.28
C ASP A 214 10.68 -2.53 2.01
N GLN A 215 9.82 -3.44 1.53
CA GLN A 215 8.58 -3.79 2.22
C GLN A 215 8.85 -4.33 3.64
N VAL A 216 9.82 -5.24 3.77
CA VAL A 216 10.21 -5.82 5.07
C VAL A 216 10.79 -4.74 6.01
N VAL A 217 11.56 -3.80 5.47
CA VAL A 217 12.07 -2.64 6.25
C VAL A 217 10.93 -1.79 6.81
N GLU A 218 9.87 -1.55 6.04
CA GLU A 218 8.74 -0.75 6.50
C GLU A 218 7.88 -1.51 7.53
N LEU A 219 7.67 -2.81 7.36
CA LEU A 219 7.01 -3.65 8.37
C LEU A 219 7.80 -3.70 9.69
N GLU A 220 9.13 -3.75 9.60
CA GLU A 220 10.03 -3.67 10.75
C GLU A 220 9.88 -2.32 11.49
N ARG A 221 9.83 -1.21 10.75
CA ARG A 221 9.58 0.12 11.32
C ARG A 221 8.20 0.22 11.98
N TRP A 222 7.17 -0.33 11.35
CA TRP A 222 5.83 -0.33 11.93
C TRP A 222 5.77 -1.09 13.26
N LEU A 223 6.36 -2.28 13.35
CA LEU A 223 6.41 -3.06 14.60
C LEU A 223 7.11 -2.31 15.74
N HIS A 224 8.07 -1.45 15.43
CA HIS A 224 8.80 -0.66 16.43
C HIS A 224 8.19 0.72 16.69
N GLY A 225 7.19 1.11 15.91
CA GLY A 225 6.43 2.35 16.07
C GLY A 225 5.04 2.17 16.70
N ALA A 226 4.37 1.03 16.53
CA ALA A 226 2.97 0.79 16.89
C ALA A 226 2.74 0.29 18.34
N ASP A 227 1.51 0.45 18.87
CA ASP A 227 1.08 -0.18 20.14
C ASP A 227 0.38 -1.53 19.90
N PRO A 228 0.85 -2.65 20.48
CA PRO A 228 0.16 -3.93 20.36
C PRO A 228 -1.19 -3.96 21.06
N SER A 229 -1.42 -3.08 22.05
CA SER A 229 -2.72 -2.98 22.72
C SER A 229 -3.75 -2.21 21.89
N GLU A 230 -3.31 -1.40 20.93
CA GLU A 230 -4.18 -0.69 19.98
C GLU A 230 -4.45 -1.57 18.74
N ASP A 231 -3.43 -2.31 18.27
CA ASP A 231 -3.48 -3.06 17.01
C ASP A 231 -3.14 -4.57 17.15
N THR A 232 -3.72 -5.24 18.15
CA THR A 232 -3.39 -6.64 18.48
C THR A 232 -3.56 -7.61 17.30
N SER A 233 -4.58 -7.40 16.46
CA SER A 233 -4.83 -8.22 15.26
C SER A 233 -3.75 -8.05 14.20
N GLU A 234 -3.20 -6.85 14.06
CA GLU A 234 -2.17 -6.54 13.07
C GLU A 234 -0.81 -7.09 13.52
N TRP A 235 -0.49 -6.93 14.81
CA TRP A 235 0.65 -7.62 15.46
C TRP A 235 0.57 -9.14 15.33
N ALA A 236 -0.61 -9.73 15.55
CA ALA A 236 -0.82 -11.16 15.40
C ALA A 236 -0.58 -11.63 13.95
N SER A 237 -0.80 -10.76 12.97
CA SER A 237 -0.57 -11.02 11.57
C SER A 237 0.92 -10.92 11.21
N LEU A 238 1.65 -9.95 11.78
CA LEU A 238 3.06 -9.72 11.46
C LEU A 238 4.05 -10.60 12.24
N LEU A 239 3.62 -11.22 13.35
CA LEU A 239 4.45 -12.18 14.10
C LEU A 239 4.13 -13.62 13.68
N HIS A 240 5.11 -14.29 13.07
CA HIS A 240 5.00 -15.69 12.67
C HIS A 240 4.62 -16.58 13.86
N SER A 241 3.84 -17.65 13.65
CA SER A 241 3.33 -18.54 14.71
C SER A 241 4.41 -19.01 15.72
N GLY A 242 5.58 -19.35 15.21
CA GLY A 242 6.76 -19.72 16.00
C GLY A 242 7.68 -18.58 16.44
N TRP A 243 7.28 -17.31 16.28
CA TRP A 243 8.13 -16.15 16.55
C TRP A 243 8.68 -16.15 17.97
N PHE A 244 9.94 -15.73 18.08
CA PHE A 244 10.61 -15.52 19.34
C PHE A 244 11.64 -14.40 19.23
N ARG A 245 11.96 -13.81 20.38
CA ARG A 245 12.94 -12.75 20.53
C ARG A 245 13.91 -13.05 21.64
N VAL A 246 15.19 -12.80 21.40
CA VAL A 246 16.25 -12.86 22.42
C VAL A 246 16.68 -11.43 22.76
N ARG A 247 16.51 -11.02 24.02
CA ARG A 247 16.97 -9.71 24.51
C ARG A 247 18.46 -9.73 24.86
N ALA A 248 19.03 -8.55 25.03
CA ALA A 248 20.43 -8.37 25.43
C ALA A 248 20.78 -9.04 26.77
N ASP A 249 19.80 -9.22 27.66
CA ASP A 249 19.93 -9.93 28.94
C ASP A 249 19.83 -11.47 28.82
N GLY A 250 19.64 -11.99 27.60
CA GLY A 250 19.47 -13.42 27.31
C GLY A 250 18.05 -13.94 27.53
N THR A 251 17.10 -13.09 27.93
CA THR A 251 15.69 -13.48 28.10
C THR A 251 15.05 -13.77 26.75
N LEU A 252 14.30 -14.87 26.70
CA LEU A 252 13.53 -15.30 25.53
C LEU A 252 12.07 -14.89 25.69
N HIS A 253 11.52 -14.23 24.67
CA HIS A 253 10.11 -13.87 24.56
C HIS A 253 9.49 -14.57 23.37
N HIS A 254 8.23 -14.98 23.51
CA HIS A 254 7.47 -15.66 22.46
C HIS A 254 6.28 -14.83 22.02
N ARG A 255 5.68 -15.22 20.89
CA ARG A 255 4.53 -14.53 20.29
C ARG A 255 3.38 -14.33 21.28
N ALA A 256 3.11 -15.33 22.11
CA ALA A 256 2.03 -15.27 23.11
C ALA A 256 2.27 -14.18 24.17
N ASP A 257 3.52 -13.90 24.52
CA ASP A 257 3.87 -12.91 25.55
C ASP A 257 3.62 -11.47 25.04
N VAL A 258 3.83 -11.24 23.74
CA VAL A 258 3.51 -9.96 23.08
C VAL A 258 2.01 -9.78 22.92
N LEU A 259 1.30 -10.79 22.39
CA LEU A 259 -0.13 -10.68 22.12
C LEU A 259 -1.01 -10.68 23.38
N SER A 260 -0.51 -11.19 24.51
CA SER A 260 -1.20 -11.11 25.80
C SER A 260 -1.03 -9.74 26.48
N GLY A 261 -0.24 -8.83 25.90
CA GLY A 261 0.06 -7.52 26.49
C GLY A 261 0.97 -7.60 27.73
N VAL A 262 1.54 -8.78 28.02
CA VAL A 262 2.48 -8.99 29.13
C VAL A 262 3.83 -8.30 28.85
N LEU A 263 4.16 -8.13 27.58
CA LEU A 263 5.35 -7.41 27.13
C LEU A 263 4.97 -6.15 26.36
N SER A 264 5.54 -5.02 26.78
CA SER A 264 5.58 -3.82 25.94
C SER A 264 6.65 -4.01 24.86
N PRO A 265 6.38 -3.65 23.59
CA PRO A 265 7.41 -3.65 22.57
C PRO A 265 8.42 -2.55 22.85
N ASP A 266 9.67 -2.81 22.46
CA ASP A 266 10.76 -1.85 22.62
C ASP A 266 10.65 -0.80 21.52
N ARG A 267 9.74 0.17 21.73
CA ARG A 267 9.51 1.25 20.76
C ARG A 267 10.78 2.07 20.56
N CYS A 268 11.18 2.21 19.32
CA CYS A 268 12.37 2.95 18.95
C CYS A 268 12.31 3.40 17.49
N ASP A 269 13.04 4.48 17.20
CA ASP A 269 13.32 4.84 15.83
C ASP A 269 14.40 3.90 15.27
N LEU A 270 14.15 3.36 14.09
CA LEU A 270 15.05 2.41 13.43
C LEU A 270 15.83 3.05 12.29
N ASP A 271 17.14 2.94 12.40
CA ASP A 271 18.07 3.20 11.31
C ASP A 271 18.52 1.87 10.70
N VAL A 272 18.39 1.73 9.37
CA VAL A 272 18.68 0.46 8.69
C VAL A 272 20.15 0.42 8.32
N ILE A 273 20.91 -0.49 8.93
CA ILE A 273 22.33 -0.69 8.64
C ILE A 273 22.49 -1.59 7.42
N GLU A 274 21.76 -2.70 7.40
CA GLU A 274 21.75 -3.64 6.28
C GLU A 274 20.35 -4.22 6.11
N ALA A 275 19.91 -4.33 4.87
CA ALA A 275 18.71 -5.06 4.51
C ALA A 275 19.07 -5.98 3.35
N ARG A 276 18.99 -7.29 3.59
CA ARG A 276 19.47 -8.28 2.63
C ARG A 276 18.49 -9.41 2.48
N ARG A 277 18.08 -9.64 1.24
CA ARG A 277 17.41 -10.87 0.85
C ARG A 277 18.38 -12.04 0.93
N VAL A 278 18.13 -12.99 1.83
CA VAL A 278 18.96 -14.19 2.01
C VAL A 278 18.38 -15.41 1.30
N ARG A 279 17.06 -15.45 1.09
CA ARG A 279 16.34 -16.38 0.20
C ARG A 279 15.15 -15.67 -0.44
N PRO A 280 14.50 -16.24 -1.49
CA PRO A 280 13.33 -15.61 -2.10
C PRO A 280 12.25 -15.20 -1.09
N ASP A 281 12.05 -16.00 -0.05
CA ASP A 281 11.04 -15.77 1.00
C ASP A 281 11.66 -15.43 2.35
N GLU A 282 12.94 -15.02 2.38
CA GLU A 282 13.62 -14.66 3.63
C GLU A 282 14.43 -13.36 3.47
N VAL A 283 14.16 -12.40 4.35
CA VAL A 283 14.90 -11.14 4.43
C VAL A 283 15.51 -11.02 5.82
N LEU A 284 16.81 -10.75 5.84
CA LEU A 284 17.57 -10.46 7.04
C LEU A 284 17.75 -8.94 7.13
N LEU A 285 17.38 -8.35 8.25
CA LEU A 285 17.67 -6.96 8.57
C LEU A 285 18.69 -6.86 9.70
N LEU A 286 19.58 -5.89 9.57
CA LEU A 286 20.40 -5.36 10.65
C LEU A 286 20.00 -3.89 10.84
N THR A 287 19.46 -3.56 12.00
CA THR A 287 19.00 -2.21 12.31
C THR A 287 19.62 -1.71 13.61
N ARG A 288 19.74 -0.39 13.71
CA ARG A 288 20.06 0.32 14.95
C ARG A 288 18.78 0.96 15.46
N GLY A 289 18.38 0.58 16.66
CA GLY A 289 17.29 1.24 17.39
C GLY A 289 17.83 2.35 18.28
N VAL A 290 17.18 3.52 18.24
CA VAL A 290 17.40 4.64 19.17
C VAL A 290 16.15 4.78 20.04
N ALA A 291 16.31 4.66 21.36
CA ALA A 291 15.19 4.80 22.28
C ALA A 291 14.60 6.22 22.22
N GLY A 292 13.27 6.31 22.13
CA GLY A 292 12.55 7.60 22.04
C GLY A 292 12.53 8.41 23.34
N ASP A 293 13.08 7.87 24.44
CA ASP A 293 13.09 8.50 25.77
C ASP A 293 14.28 9.46 25.99
N GLY A 294 15.12 9.67 24.96
CA GLY A 294 16.27 10.55 25.01
C GLY A 294 17.49 9.95 25.71
N THR A 295 17.47 8.66 26.04
CA THR A 295 18.67 7.95 26.51
C THR A 295 19.60 7.64 25.33
N PRO A 296 20.93 7.81 25.47
CA PRO A 296 21.90 7.54 24.41
C PRO A 296 22.14 6.05 24.16
N GLN A 297 21.26 5.18 24.67
CA GLN A 297 21.42 3.75 24.58
C GLN A 297 20.91 3.27 23.22
N THR A 298 21.84 2.94 22.33
CA THR A 298 21.53 2.35 21.03
C THR A 298 21.58 0.83 21.14
N THR A 299 20.65 0.18 20.43
CA THR A 299 20.60 -1.28 20.34
C THR A 299 20.81 -1.71 18.91
N LEU A 300 21.66 -2.71 18.69
CA LEU A 300 21.73 -3.42 17.41
C LEU A 300 20.72 -4.56 17.41
N ARG A 301 19.92 -4.62 16.36
CA ARG A 301 18.89 -5.63 16.17
C ARG A 301 19.15 -6.40 14.88
N THR A 302 19.05 -7.72 14.97
CA THR A 302 19.04 -8.60 13.82
C THR A 302 17.69 -9.26 13.73
N THR A 303 16.95 -9.02 12.65
CA THR A 303 15.64 -9.63 12.44
C THR A 303 15.63 -10.48 11.20
N LEU A 304 14.94 -11.62 11.30
CA LEU A 304 14.65 -12.49 10.16
C LEU A 304 13.17 -12.42 9.88
N TRP A 305 12.85 -11.99 8.67
CA TRP A 305 11.50 -12.02 8.12
C TRP A 305 11.37 -13.18 7.16
N VAL A 306 10.26 -13.89 7.28
CA VAL A 306 9.88 -14.99 6.39
C VAL A 306 8.58 -14.62 5.69
N ARG A 307 8.44 -15.03 4.43
CA ARG A 307 7.20 -14.87 3.69
C ARG A 307 6.44 -16.19 3.66
N GLU A 308 5.30 -16.24 4.34
CA GLU A 308 4.34 -17.35 4.23
C GLU A 308 3.20 -16.90 3.31
N GLY A 309 3.13 -17.48 2.11
CA GLY A 309 2.20 -17.04 1.08
C GLY A 309 2.50 -15.62 0.60
N ALA A 310 1.55 -14.70 0.75
CA ALA A 310 1.71 -13.29 0.36
C ALA A 310 2.15 -12.36 1.50
N GLN A 311 2.33 -12.92 2.71
CA GLN A 311 2.50 -12.13 3.91
C GLN A 311 3.90 -12.30 4.50
N TRP A 312 4.58 -11.19 4.69
CA TRP A 312 5.81 -11.14 5.46
C TRP A 312 5.49 -11.18 6.95
N GLN A 313 6.17 -12.07 7.65
CA GLN A 313 6.08 -12.20 9.09
C GLN A 313 7.48 -12.22 9.67
N GLN A 314 7.67 -11.47 10.75
CA GLN A 314 8.90 -11.57 11.51
C GLN A 314 8.92 -12.96 12.14
N ARG A 315 10.03 -13.70 11.93
CA ARG A 315 10.26 -15.05 12.46
C ARG A 315 11.09 -15.04 13.72
N PHE A 316 12.01 -14.09 13.80
CA PHE A 316 13.00 -13.98 14.85
C PHE A 316 13.51 -12.54 14.99
N GLU A 317 13.83 -12.17 16.22
CA GLU A 317 14.58 -10.96 16.55
C GLU A 317 15.67 -11.26 17.59
N GLN A 318 16.87 -10.74 17.36
CA GLN A 318 17.93 -10.67 18.36
C GLN A 318 18.27 -9.22 18.66
N VAL A 319 18.27 -8.84 19.93
CA VAL A 319 18.64 -7.49 20.37
C VAL A 319 19.92 -7.57 21.18
N THR A 320 20.88 -6.71 20.84
CA THR A 320 22.14 -6.53 21.58
C THR A 320 22.35 -5.06 21.89
N ALA A 321 23.01 -4.75 23.01
CA ALA A 321 23.45 -3.38 23.25
C ALA A 321 24.58 -3.03 22.25
N GLU A 322 24.51 -1.85 21.65
CA GLU A 322 25.63 -1.31 20.88
C GLU A 322 26.65 -0.77 21.90
N ALA A 323 27.86 -1.32 21.88
CA ALA A 323 28.92 -1.05 22.87
C ALA A 323 29.77 0.17 22.50
#